data_AF-A0A3M6ELB0-F1
#
_entry.id   AF-A0A3M6ELB0-F1
#
_cell.length_a   1.000
_cell.length_b   1.000
_cell.length_c   1.000
_cell.angle_alpha   90.00
_cell.angle_beta   90.00
_cell.angle_gamma   90.00
#
_symmetry.space_group_name_H-M   'P 1'
#
loop_
_entity.id
_entity.type
_entity.pdbx_description
1 polymer ?
#
loop_
_entity_poly.entity_id
_entity_poly.type
_entity_poly.pdbx_seq_one_letter_code
_entity_poly.pdbx_strand_id
1 'polypeptide(L)' 'MLRVPVDTSPATAQNYNVTVTPTIIFFKSGKKIEETADFHLKFWFRTKLNELLSLKE' A
#
# COMPACT_ATOMS: atom_id res chain seq x y z
N MET A 1 -7.43 -6.05 -1.92
CA MET A 1 -5.97 -5.91 -1.71
C MET A 1 -5.27 -6.71 -2.79
N LEU A 2 -4.41 -6.09 -3.58
CA LEU A 2 -3.58 -6.78 -4.58
C LEU A 2 -2.17 -6.93 -4.00
N ARG A 3 -1.61 -8.13 -4.06
CA ARG A 3 -0.20 -8.37 -3.72
C ARG A 3 0.60 -8.45 -5.01
N VAL A 4 1.63 -7.64 -5.14
CA VAL A 4 2.53 -7.63 -6.29
C VAL A 4 3.90 -8.13 -5.82
N PRO A 5 4.34 -9.33 -6.23
CA PRO A 5 5.69 -9.79 -5.95
C PRO A 5 6.69 -8.96 -6.78
N VAL A 6 7.61 -8.27 -6.09
CA VAL A 6 8.61 -7.38 -6.72
C VAL A 6 9.51 -8.17 -7.67
N ASP A 7 9.96 -9.35 -7.25
CA ASP A 7 10.89 -10.19 -8.02
C ASP A 7 10.31 -10.65 -9.36
N THR A 8 9.00 -10.91 -9.43
CA THR A 8 8.33 -11.35 -10.66
C THR A 8 7.69 -10.19 -11.43
N SER A 9 7.73 -8.97 -10.90
CA SER A 9 7.06 -7.79 -11.46
C SER A 9 7.95 -6.54 -11.45
N PRO A 10 9.22 -6.61 -11.92
CA PRO A 10 10.19 -5.52 -11.75
C PRO A 10 9.75 -4.21 -12.42
N ALA A 11 9.09 -4.28 -13.58
CA ALA A 11 8.54 -3.10 -14.26
C ALA A 11 7.49 -2.39 -13.40
N THR A 12 6.67 -3.13 -12.64
CA THR A 12 5.67 -2.54 -11.76
C THR A 12 6.35 -1.87 -10.56
N ALA A 13 7.32 -2.54 -9.94
CA ALA A 13 8.09 -1.95 -8.84
C ALA A 13 8.79 -0.65 -9.26
N GLN A 14 9.39 -0.63 -10.46
CA GLN A 14 10.02 0.56 -11.02
C GLN A 14 9.01 1.68 -11.31
N ASN A 15 7.87 1.36 -11.94
CA ASN A 15 6.84 2.36 -12.26
C ASN A 15 6.26 3.04 -11.01
N TYR A 16 6.26 2.36 -9.88
CA TYR A 16 5.82 2.90 -8.60
C TYR A 16 6.97 3.33 -7.68
N ASN A 17 8.21 3.32 -8.16
CA ASN A 17 9.43 3.67 -7.41
C ASN A 17 9.57 2.92 -6.07
N VAL A 18 9.20 1.65 -6.04
CA VAL A 18 9.34 0.80 -4.83
C VAL A 18 10.81 0.48 -4.63
N THR A 19 11.43 1.07 -3.60
CA THR A 19 12.86 0.90 -3.28
C THR A 19 13.13 -0.01 -2.08
N VAL A 20 12.11 -0.28 -1.27
CA VAL A 20 12.17 -1.13 -0.08
C VAL A 20 11.01 -2.11 -0.09
N THR A 21 11.18 -3.24 0.58
CA THR A 21 10.13 -4.25 0.76
C THR A 21 9.99 -4.60 2.24
N PRO A 22 8.75 -4.72 2.76
CA PRO A 22 7.48 -4.58 2.06
C PRO A 22 7.01 -3.12 1.98
N THR A 23 6.37 -2.73 0.87
CA THR A 23 5.74 -1.40 0.70
C THR A 23 4.26 -1.55 0.42
N ILE A 24 3.45 -0.74 1.08
CA ILE A 24 2.00 -0.63 0.87
C ILE A 24 1.72 0.69 0.18
N ILE A 25 1.04 0.63 -0.96
CA ILE A 25 0.59 1.82 -1.70
C ILE A 25 -0.94 1.83 -1.74
N PHE A 26 -1.53 2.93 -1.28
CA PHE A 26 -2.97 3.13 -1.30
C PHE A 26 -3.37 3.93 -2.54
N PHE A 27 -4.42 3.47 -3.22
CA PHE A 27 -5.02 4.15 -4.35
C PHE A 27 -6.50 4.45 -4.10
N LYS A 28 -6.97 5.62 -4.52
CA LYS A 28 -8.39 5.99 -4.55
C LYS A 28 -8.70 6.67 -5.88
N SER A 29 -9.70 6.15 -6.58
CA SER A 29 -10.10 6.64 -7.92
C SER A 29 -8.93 6.74 -8.91
N GLY A 30 -8.06 5.72 -8.92
CA GLY A 30 -6.89 5.65 -9.82
C GLY A 30 -5.69 6.51 -9.42
N LYS A 31 -5.78 7.31 -8.35
CA LYS A 31 -4.68 8.16 -7.87
C LYS A 31 -4.02 7.56 -6.64
N LYS A 32 -2.69 7.62 -6.56
CA LYS A 32 -1.93 7.30 -5.33
C LYS A 32 -2.29 8.33 -4.26
N ILE A 33 -2.72 7.86 -3.09
CA ILE A 33 -3.07 8.73 -1.96
C ILE A 33 -2.06 8.65 -0.82
N GLU A 34 -1.43 7.49 -0.63
CA GLU A 34 -0.47 7.28 0.45
C GLU A 34 0.44 6.08 0.15
N GLU A 35 1.61 6.09 0.74
CA GLU A 35 2.62 5.04 0.64
C GLU A 35 3.33 4.89 1.98
N THR A 36 3.53 3.66 2.44
CA THR A 36 4.35 3.37 3.61
C THR A 36 5.17 2.09 3.41
N ALA A 37 6.40 2.10 3.92
CA ALA A 37 7.21 0.92 4.13
C ALA A 37 7.27 0.52 5.62
N ASP A 38 6.85 1.43 6.51
CA ASP A 38 6.76 1.20 7.94
C ASP A 38 5.31 0.87 8.29
N PHE A 39 4.96 -0.41 8.23
CA PHE A 39 3.64 -0.90 8.61
C PHE A 39 3.77 -1.84 9.81
N HIS A 40 3.20 -1.42 10.93
CA HIS A 40 3.25 -2.18 12.18
C HIS A 40 2.04 -3.14 12.27
N LEU A 41 2.23 -4.40 11.89
CA LEU A 41 1.26 -5.51 12.07
C LEU A 41 -0.16 -5.28 11.47
N LYS A 42 -1.04 -6.29 11.62
CA LYS A 42 -2.43 -6.29 11.13
C LYS A 42 -3.27 -5.12 11.67
N PHE A 43 -3.01 -4.66 12.89
CA PHE A 43 -3.83 -3.65 13.55
C PHE A 43 -3.69 -2.28 12.88
N TRP A 44 -2.46 -1.81 12.68
CA TRP A 44 -2.21 -0.53 12.00
C TRP A 44 -2.84 -0.51 10.60
N PHE A 45 -2.67 -1.59 9.84
CA PHE A 45 -3.22 -1.67 8.49
C PHE A 45 -4.76 -1.58 8.49
N ARG A 46 -5.43 -2.22 9.46
CA ARG A 46 -6.90 -2.16 9.59
C ARG A 46 -7.38 -0.76 9.99
N THR A 47 -6.75 -0.14 10.99
CA THR A 47 -7.05 1.23 11.40
C THR A 47 -6.88 2.19 10.22
N LYS A 48 -5.76 2.06 9.50
CA LYS A 48 -5.46 2.92 8.35
C LYS A 48 -6.46 2.74 7.21
N LEU A 49 -6.87 1.50 6.92
CA LEU A 49 -7.92 1.24 5.95
C LEU A 49 -9.25 1.88 6.35
N ASN A 50 -9.66 1.76 7.61
CA ASN A 50 -10.90 2.35 8.11
C ASN A 50 -10.89 3.88 7.97
N GLU A 51 -9.77 4.53 8.33
CA GLU A 51 -9.57 5.98 8.15
C GLU A 51 -9.72 6.39 6.68
N LEU A 52 -9.00 5.73 5.77
CA LEU A 52 -9.01 6.05 4.34
C LEU A 52 -10.36 5.81 3.66
N LEU A 53 -11.11 4.83 4.16
CA LEU A 53 -12.47 4.52 3.71
C LEU A 53 -13.54 5.39 4.40
N SER A 54 -13.14 6.20 5.39
CA SER A 54 -14.07 7.01 6.21
C SER A 54 -15.17 6.16 6.86
N LEU A 55 -14.86 4.89 7.14
CA LEU A 55 -15.74 4.00 7.89
C LEU A 55 -15.65 4.41 9.36
N LYS A 56 -16.73 4.99 9.91
CA LYS A 56 -16.86 5.13 11.36
C LYS A 56 -16.93 3.72 11.95
N GLU A 57 -16.08 3.43 12.95
CA GLU A 57 -16.19 2.23 13.78
C GLU A 57 -17.50 2.22 14.56
#